data_AF-A0A7X7I5Z9-F1
#
_entry.id   AF-A0A7X7I5Z9-F1
#
_cell.length_a   1.000
_cell.length_b   1.000
_cell.length_c   1.000
_cell.angle_alpha   90.00
_cell.angle_beta   90.00
_cell.angle_gamma   90.00
#
_symmetry.space_group_name_H-M   'P 1'
#
loop_
_entity.id
_entity.type
_entity.pdbx_description
1 polymer ?
#
loop_
_entity_poly.entity_id
_entity_poly.type
_entity_poly.pdbx_seq_one_letter_code
_entity_poly.pdbx_strand_id
1 'polypeptide(L)'
;MTFIADEAAFDAPAFGIIGSPLFNAPPSLGKMAAGGEWERAEVFQPGRFISEEEVKKYLGKKEEIACEAFFGDAFFGARKRGTPEELVRFVLDFNRALASSANGRDFFRRVAERPGIPVGSGFLFAEVGAVDAWKSVGPFRIEDPCAALEHFKELLSKLERSPAGREREHPKAVEFAFGGGCEHWIALPVSEGPVIVPSMLEDALRKWCESSERERLPVNSKNKKA
;
A
#
# COMPACT_ATOMS: atom_id res chain seq x y z
N MET A 1 7.16 14.94 26.67
CA MET A 1 5.87 14.79 25.97
C MET A 1 5.93 13.51 25.17
N THR A 2 5.37 12.45 25.73
CA THR A 2 5.30 11.14 25.09
C THR A 2 4.08 11.18 24.19
N PHE A 3 4.29 11.30 22.87
CA PHE A 3 3.19 11.15 21.91
C PHE A 3 2.80 9.69 21.90
N ILE A 4 1.60 9.39 22.40
CA ILE A 4 0.96 8.09 22.25
C ILE A 4 0.52 8.00 20.79
N ALA A 5 1.42 7.51 19.93
CA ALA A 5 1.10 7.02 18.59
C ALA A 5 0.73 5.52 18.65
N ASP A 6 0.07 5.13 19.75
CA ASP A 6 -0.37 3.77 20.04
C ASP A 6 -1.91 3.77 19.95
N GLU A 7 -2.46 2.80 19.23
CA GLU A 7 -3.90 2.57 18.94
C GLU A 7 -4.53 3.33 17.77
N ALA A 8 -4.45 4.67 17.66
CA ALA A 8 -5.24 5.40 16.64
C ALA A 8 -4.89 5.07 15.16
N ALA A 9 -3.64 4.70 14.86
CA ALA A 9 -3.24 4.25 13.52
C ALA A 9 -3.74 2.83 13.19
N PHE A 10 -4.18 2.08 14.20
CA PHE A 10 -4.79 0.75 14.08
C PHE A 10 -6.32 0.78 14.09
N ASP A 11 -6.93 1.95 14.29
CA ASP A 11 -8.37 2.14 14.14
C ASP A 11 -8.76 2.58 12.71
N ALA A 12 -7.80 2.64 11.77
CA ALA A 12 -8.03 3.07 10.39
C ALA A 12 -8.82 2.03 9.55
N PRO A 13 -9.51 2.43 8.46
CA PRO A 13 -10.38 1.55 7.68
C PRO A 13 -9.63 0.37 7.07
N ALA A 14 -8.32 0.50 6.90
CA ALA A 14 -7.45 -0.54 6.36
C ALA A 14 -6.92 -1.53 7.42
N PHE A 15 -7.36 -1.49 8.68
CA PHE A 15 -6.84 -2.36 9.75
C PHE A 15 -6.84 -3.85 9.37
N GLY A 16 -7.89 -4.32 8.68
CA GLY A 16 -7.99 -5.70 8.19
C GLY A 16 -6.94 -6.06 7.14
N ILE A 17 -6.51 -5.08 6.35
CA ILE A 17 -5.47 -5.24 5.33
C ILE A 17 -4.07 -5.16 5.95
N ILE A 18 -3.78 -4.13 6.75
CA ILE A 18 -2.46 -3.99 7.42
C ILE A 18 -2.22 -5.05 8.49
N GLY A 19 -3.29 -5.61 9.07
CA GLY A 19 -3.24 -6.75 10.00
C GLY A 19 -3.10 -8.11 9.32
N SER A 20 -3.03 -8.14 7.98
CA SER A 20 -2.80 -9.38 7.24
C SER A 20 -1.47 -10.03 7.67
N PRO A 21 -1.41 -11.36 7.87
CA PRO A 21 -0.17 -12.05 8.24
C PRO A 21 1.00 -11.83 7.28
N LEU A 22 0.70 -11.43 6.03
CA LEU A 22 1.69 -11.07 5.02
C LEU A 22 2.58 -9.90 5.45
N PHE A 23 2.10 -9.01 6.33
CA PHE A 23 2.86 -7.89 6.89
C PHE A 23 3.51 -8.21 8.25
N ASN A 24 3.48 -9.47 8.73
CA ASN A 24 4.08 -9.80 10.04
C ASN A 24 5.61 -9.77 10.01
N ALA A 25 6.21 -10.08 8.87
CA ALA A 25 7.65 -9.99 8.67
C ALA A 25 8.10 -8.52 8.52
N PRO A 26 9.38 -8.19 8.73
CA PRO A 26 9.92 -6.91 8.29
C PRO A 26 9.85 -6.79 6.75
N PRO A 27 9.90 -5.56 6.20
CA PRO A 27 10.01 -5.38 4.77
C PRO A 27 11.23 -6.14 4.23
N SER A 28 11.05 -6.88 3.14
CA SER A 28 12.10 -7.65 2.47
C SER A 28 12.82 -6.86 1.39
N LEU A 29 12.20 -5.81 0.86
CA LEU A 29 12.74 -5.00 -0.24
C LEU A 29 12.09 -3.62 -0.25
N GLY A 30 12.83 -2.61 -0.71
CA GLY A 30 12.28 -1.31 -1.07
C GLY A 30 12.50 -0.98 -2.52
N LYS A 31 11.58 -0.21 -3.12
CA LYS A 31 11.76 0.40 -4.44
C LYS A 31 11.48 1.89 -4.35
N MET A 32 12.15 2.70 -5.16
CA MET A 32 11.72 4.08 -5.42
C MET A 32 11.72 4.39 -6.90
N ALA A 33 10.68 5.09 -7.37
CA ALA A 33 10.52 5.47 -8.76
C ALA A 33 10.19 6.96 -8.85
N ALA A 34 11.11 7.74 -9.43
CA ALA A 34 10.93 9.18 -9.60
C ALA A 34 10.21 9.46 -10.94
N GLY A 35 9.13 10.25 -10.90
CA GLY A 35 8.33 10.57 -12.09
C GLY A 35 7.57 9.38 -12.70
N GLY A 36 7.28 8.35 -11.89
CA GLY A 36 6.56 7.15 -12.34
C GLY A 36 7.36 6.20 -13.24
N GLU A 37 8.69 6.33 -13.27
CA GLU A 37 9.60 5.45 -14.05
C GLU A 37 9.94 4.17 -13.26
N TRP A 38 8.96 3.28 -13.05
CA TRP A 38 9.13 2.04 -12.27
C TRP A 38 10.14 1.06 -12.89
N GLU A 39 10.28 1.07 -14.22
CA GLU A 39 11.25 0.27 -14.95
C GLU A 39 12.71 0.70 -14.66
N ARG A 40 12.89 1.87 -14.04
CA ARG A 40 14.16 2.42 -13.56
C ARG A 40 14.14 2.64 -12.05
N ALA A 41 13.29 1.89 -11.35
CA ALA A 41 13.21 2.02 -9.91
C ALA A 41 14.54 1.61 -9.26
N GLU A 42 15.02 2.44 -8.34
CA GLU A 42 16.16 2.09 -7.51
C GLU A 42 15.71 1.18 -6.38
N VAL A 43 16.52 0.17 -6.10
CA VAL A 43 16.20 -0.86 -5.12
C VAL A 43 16.94 -0.61 -3.81
N PHE A 44 16.19 -0.64 -2.71
CA PHE A 44 16.71 -0.59 -1.35
C PHE A 44 16.70 -1.97 -0.72
N GLN A 45 17.84 -2.35 -0.16
CA GLN A 45 17.91 -3.52 0.71
C GLN A 45 17.55 -3.10 2.14
N PRO A 46 16.76 -3.90 2.88
CA PRO A 46 16.58 -3.71 4.31
C PRO A 46 17.93 -3.59 5.04
N GLY A 47 18.00 -2.74 6.05
CA GLY A 47 19.23 -2.43 6.78
C GLY A 47 20.20 -1.46 6.08
N ARG A 48 19.99 -1.11 4.79
CA ARG A 48 20.78 -0.07 4.10
C ARG A 48 20.12 1.30 4.24
N PHE A 49 20.87 2.24 4.79
CA PHE A 49 20.53 3.66 4.78
C PHE A 49 21.07 4.32 3.51
N ILE A 50 20.21 5.02 2.77
CA ILE A 50 20.62 5.84 1.63
C ILE A 50 21.06 7.24 2.12
N SER A 51 22.12 7.78 1.53
CA SER A 51 22.56 9.15 1.80
C SER A 51 21.69 10.20 1.12
N GLU A 52 21.71 11.42 1.65
CA GLU A 52 20.99 12.55 1.05
C GLU A 52 21.51 12.86 -0.36
N GLU A 53 22.82 12.73 -0.58
CA GLU A 53 23.47 12.95 -1.88
C GLU A 53 23.01 11.93 -2.93
N GLU A 54 22.88 10.65 -2.57
CA GLU A 54 22.36 9.61 -3.45
C GLU A 54 20.91 9.90 -3.85
N VAL A 55 20.06 10.31 -2.90
CA VAL A 55 18.66 10.66 -3.17
C VAL A 55 18.57 11.87 -4.10
N LYS A 56 19.33 12.94 -3.81
CA LYS A 56 19.39 14.15 -4.65
C LYS A 56 19.82 13.83 -6.08
N LYS A 57 20.83 12.98 -6.23
CA LYS A 57 21.32 12.54 -7.55
C LYS A 57 20.24 11.77 -8.31
N TYR A 58 19.52 10.87 -7.65
CA TYR A 58 18.45 10.08 -8.28
C TYR A 58 17.24 10.93 -8.68
N LEU A 59 16.78 11.82 -7.79
CA LEU A 59 15.62 12.68 -8.04
C LEU A 59 15.90 13.68 -9.18
N GLY A 60 17.10 14.25 -9.23
CA GLY A 60 17.45 15.26 -10.23
C GLY A 60 16.51 16.47 -10.15
N LYS A 61 15.73 16.70 -11.21
CA LYS A 61 14.74 17.79 -11.31
C LYS A 61 13.29 17.31 -11.25
N LYS A 62 13.05 16.06 -10.86
CA LYS A 62 11.71 15.48 -10.82
C LYS A 62 10.92 16.06 -9.63
N GLU A 63 9.62 16.25 -9.84
CA GLU A 63 8.70 16.87 -8.86
C GLU A 63 7.81 15.81 -8.16
N GLU A 64 8.05 14.54 -8.44
CA GLU A 64 7.31 13.41 -7.88
C GLU A 64 8.24 12.22 -7.61
N ILE A 65 8.01 11.56 -6.46
CA ILE A 65 8.64 10.30 -6.09
C ILE A 65 7.58 9.33 -5.55
N ALA A 66 7.68 8.07 -5.93
CA ALA A 66 6.99 6.97 -5.29
C ALA A 66 8.00 6.08 -4.57
N CYS A 67 7.66 5.59 -3.39
CA CYS A 67 8.44 4.62 -2.63
C CYS A 67 7.54 3.44 -2.27
N GLU A 68 8.07 2.23 -2.39
CA GLU A 68 7.40 0.98 -2.03
C GLU A 68 8.26 0.16 -1.06
N ALA A 69 7.58 -0.51 -0.14
CA ALA A 69 8.14 -1.49 0.77
C ALA A 69 7.40 -2.82 0.55
N PHE A 70 8.14 -3.86 0.18
CA PHE A 70 7.63 -5.20 -0.08
C PHE A 70 7.80 -6.10 1.15
N PHE A 71 6.85 -7.00 1.35
CA PHE A 71 6.76 -7.98 2.43
C PHE A 71 6.47 -9.35 1.79
N GLY A 72 7.46 -9.87 1.06
CA GLY A 72 7.21 -10.90 0.06
C GLY A 72 6.39 -10.33 -1.10
N ASP A 73 5.24 -10.94 -1.41
CA ASP A 73 4.39 -10.53 -2.54
C ASP A 73 3.36 -9.45 -2.18
N ALA A 74 3.21 -9.11 -0.89
CA ALA A 74 2.44 -7.96 -0.45
C ALA A 74 3.33 -6.71 -0.40
N PHE A 75 2.77 -5.53 -0.59
CA PHE A 75 3.55 -4.30 -0.51
C PHE A 75 2.72 -3.10 -0.07
N PHE A 76 3.43 -2.10 0.44
CA PHE A 76 2.90 -0.78 0.73
C PHE A 76 3.66 0.24 -0.10
N GLY A 77 2.94 1.14 -0.76
CA GLY A 77 3.57 2.24 -1.48
C GLY A 77 2.98 3.58 -1.11
N ALA A 78 3.78 4.62 -1.30
CA ALA A 78 3.37 5.99 -1.09
C ALA A 78 4.02 6.90 -2.11
N ARG A 79 3.29 7.93 -2.50
CA ARG A 79 3.70 8.91 -3.50
C ARG A 79 3.65 10.31 -2.92
N LYS A 80 4.72 11.07 -3.19
CA LYS A 80 4.84 12.48 -2.83
C LYS A 80 5.11 13.31 -4.07
N ARG A 81 4.35 14.40 -4.21
CA ARG A 81 4.64 15.54 -5.09
C ARG A 81 5.06 16.72 -4.22
N GLY A 82 5.98 17.56 -4.68
CA GLY A 82 6.46 18.70 -3.91
C GLY A 82 7.80 19.24 -4.36
N THR A 83 8.42 20.06 -3.51
CA THR A 83 9.76 20.61 -3.78
C THR A 83 10.84 19.54 -3.65
N PRO A 84 12.00 19.68 -4.31
CA PRO A 84 13.09 18.72 -4.18
C PRO A 84 13.47 18.41 -2.72
N GLU A 85 13.45 19.40 -1.83
CA GLU A 85 13.74 19.22 -0.40
C GLU A 85 12.68 18.36 0.30
N GLU A 86 11.41 18.53 -0.04
CA GLU A 86 10.32 17.71 0.49
C GLU A 86 10.43 16.27 0.00
N LEU A 87 10.76 16.06 -1.28
CA LEU A 87 10.95 14.73 -1.86
C LEU A 87 12.14 14.02 -1.24
N VAL A 88 13.27 14.72 -1.05
CA VAL A 88 14.46 14.16 -0.39
C VAL A 88 14.13 13.71 1.02
N ARG A 89 13.48 14.55 1.83
CA ARG A 89 13.08 14.20 3.20
C ARG A 89 12.13 13.01 3.23
N PHE A 90 11.14 13.00 2.32
CA PHE A 90 10.19 11.89 2.19
C PHE A 90 10.91 10.56 1.95
N VAL A 91 11.85 10.51 0.99
CA VAL A 91 12.62 9.30 0.67
C VAL A 91 13.49 8.88 1.85
N LEU A 92 14.19 9.80 2.51
CA LEU A 92 15.07 9.47 3.65
C LEU A 92 14.28 8.92 4.84
N ASP A 93 13.12 9.51 5.15
CA ASP A 93 12.27 9.02 6.24
C ASP A 93 11.61 7.69 5.89
N PHE A 94 11.16 7.50 4.65
CA PHE A 94 10.66 6.20 4.17
C PHE A 94 11.76 5.11 4.20
N ASN A 95 12.97 5.41 3.72
CA ASN A 95 14.11 4.50 3.77
C ASN A 95 14.48 4.16 5.21
N ARG A 96 14.45 5.13 6.14
CA ARG A 96 14.69 4.86 7.57
C ARG A 96 13.64 3.91 8.15
N ALA A 97 12.37 4.11 7.81
CA ALA A 97 11.30 3.19 8.21
C ALA A 97 11.57 1.78 7.66
N LEU A 98 11.87 1.66 6.37
CA LEU A 98 12.18 0.39 5.73
C LEU A 98 13.39 -0.32 6.36
N ALA A 99 14.49 0.42 6.57
CA ALA A 99 15.75 -0.16 7.02
C ALA A 99 15.76 -0.57 8.50
N SER A 100 14.89 0.04 9.33
CA SER A 100 14.94 -0.10 10.79
C SER A 100 13.75 -0.85 11.39
N SER A 101 12.77 -1.26 10.57
CA SER A 101 11.55 -1.89 11.07
C SER A 101 11.76 -3.34 11.45
N ALA A 102 11.34 -3.72 12.66
CA ALA A 102 11.43 -5.11 13.12
C ALA A 102 10.35 -6.02 12.50
N ASN A 103 9.22 -5.45 12.07
CA ASN A 103 8.08 -6.11 11.43
C ASN A 103 7.21 -5.07 10.72
N GLY A 104 6.18 -5.49 9.98
CA GLY A 104 5.28 -4.55 9.28
C GLY A 104 4.49 -3.63 10.21
N ARG A 105 4.13 -4.09 11.42
CA ARG A 105 3.48 -3.21 12.41
C ARG A 105 4.38 -2.01 12.77
N ASP A 106 5.66 -2.27 13.02
CA ASP A 106 6.66 -1.24 13.29
C ASP A 106 6.87 -0.34 12.06
N PHE A 107 6.88 -0.92 10.86
CA PHE A 107 6.97 -0.16 9.61
C PHE A 107 5.81 0.82 9.43
N PHE A 108 4.55 0.35 9.54
CA PHE A 108 3.37 1.20 9.38
C PHE A 108 3.34 2.34 10.41
N ARG A 109 3.70 2.04 11.66
CA ARG A 109 3.85 3.06 12.71
C ARG A 109 4.89 4.11 12.31
N ARG A 110 6.08 3.67 11.86
CA ARG A 110 7.16 4.59 11.47
C ARG A 110 6.78 5.47 10.29
N VAL A 111 6.19 4.93 9.23
CA VAL A 111 5.79 5.75 8.07
C VAL A 111 4.67 6.73 8.40
N ALA A 112 3.79 6.37 9.35
CA ALA A 112 2.77 7.28 9.87
C ALA A 112 3.35 8.39 10.74
N GLU A 113 4.40 8.12 11.52
CA GLU A 113 5.10 9.14 12.30
C GLU A 113 5.96 10.05 11.39
N ARG A 114 6.76 9.44 10.53
CA ARG A 114 7.64 10.07 9.53
C ARG A 114 7.86 9.11 8.34
N PRO A 115 7.39 9.46 7.13
CA PRO A 115 7.18 10.82 6.64
C PRO A 115 5.81 11.47 6.95
N GLY A 116 4.93 10.83 7.72
CA GLY A 116 3.62 11.40 8.07
C GLY A 116 2.49 10.89 7.18
N ILE A 117 2.58 9.65 6.69
CA ILE A 117 1.56 9.08 5.80
C ILE A 117 0.35 8.65 6.64
N PRO A 118 -0.87 9.11 6.32
CA PRO A 118 -2.08 8.74 7.05
C PRO A 118 -2.55 7.34 6.65
N VAL A 119 -1.76 6.31 7.01
CA VAL A 119 -1.93 4.92 6.56
C VAL A 119 -3.37 4.45 6.74
N GLY A 120 -3.96 3.98 5.64
CA GLY A 120 -5.29 3.38 5.63
C GLY A 120 -6.45 4.37 5.64
N SER A 121 -6.19 5.68 5.74
CA SER A 121 -7.24 6.71 5.75
C SER A 121 -7.49 7.28 4.36
N GLY A 122 -8.71 7.73 4.09
CA GLY A 122 -9.04 8.40 2.83
C GLY A 122 -9.09 7.45 1.63
N PHE A 123 -9.68 6.26 1.81
CA PHE A 123 -9.88 5.30 0.73
C PHE A 123 -10.48 5.94 -0.52
N LEU A 124 -9.93 5.58 -1.67
CA LEU A 124 -10.37 6.06 -2.96
C LEU A 124 -11.00 4.94 -3.79
N PHE A 125 -10.33 3.78 -3.87
CA PHE A 125 -10.71 2.64 -4.72
C PHE A 125 -9.79 1.44 -4.47
N ALA A 126 -10.14 0.28 -5.01
CA ALA A 126 -9.22 -0.81 -5.22
C ALA A 126 -8.96 -1.05 -6.72
N GLU A 127 -7.84 -1.66 -7.07
CA GLU A 127 -7.57 -2.10 -8.44
C GLU A 127 -6.69 -3.34 -8.49
N VAL A 128 -6.97 -4.22 -9.45
CA VAL A 128 -6.16 -5.41 -9.72
C VAL A 128 -5.23 -5.10 -10.88
N GLY A 129 -3.94 -5.36 -10.71
CA GLY A 129 -2.94 -5.09 -11.73
C GLY A 129 -1.81 -6.11 -11.74
N ALA A 130 -1.00 -6.02 -12.79
CA ALA A 130 0.24 -6.76 -12.94
C ALA A 130 1.36 -6.03 -12.19
N VAL A 131 1.92 -6.67 -11.17
CA VAL A 131 3.02 -6.13 -10.36
C VAL A 131 4.19 -5.77 -11.29
N ASP A 132 4.80 -4.60 -11.07
CA ASP A 132 5.84 -4.00 -11.91
C ASP A 132 5.41 -3.61 -13.36
N ALA A 133 4.16 -3.86 -13.75
CA ALA A 133 3.66 -3.60 -15.11
C ALA A 133 2.30 -2.88 -15.13
N TRP A 134 1.96 -2.17 -14.05
CA TRP A 134 0.65 -1.53 -13.86
C TRP A 134 0.28 -0.57 -15.00
N LYS A 135 1.23 0.25 -15.43
CA LYS A 135 1.05 1.25 -16.49
C LYS A 135 1.00 0.63 -17.89
N SER A 136 1.81 -0.39 -18.15
CA SER A 136 1.94 -1.01 -19.47
C SER A 136 0.80 -1.97 -19.77
N VAL A 137 0.36 -2.74 -18.77
CA VAL A 137 -0.75 -3.70 -18.89
C VAL A 137 -2.10 -3.00 -18.71
N GLY A 138 -2.16 -2.07 -17.77
CA GLY A 138 -3.37 -1.36 -17.38
C GLY A 138 -4.13 -2.06 -16.23
N PRO A 139 -4.57 -1.31 -15.21
CA PRO A 139 -5.29 -1.87 -14.08
C PRO A 139 -6.74 -2.22 -14.40
N PHE A 140 -7.30 -3.14 -13.62
CA PHE A 140 -8.73 -3.39 -13.51
C PHE A 140 -9.29 -2.75 -12.24
N ARG A 141 -10.11 -1.72 -12.43
CA ARG A 141 -10.63 -0.86 -11.37
C ARG A 141 -11.82 -1.47 -10.61
N ILE A 142 -11.82 -1.32 -9.30
CA ILE A 142 -12.88 -1.72 -8.36
C ILE A 142 -13.24 -0.51 -7.48
N GLU A 143 -14.29 0.23 -7.84
CA GLU A 143 -14.67 1.46 -7.10
C GLU A 143 -15.21 1.14 -5.69
N ASP A 144 -16.03 0.10 -5.56
CA ASP A 144 -16.59 -0.34 -4.29
C ASP A 144 -16.24 -1.81 -4.05
N PRO A 145 -15.22 -2.10 -3.22
CA PRO A 145 -14.81 -3.48 -2.91
C PRO A 145 -15.92 -4.34 -2.29
N CYS A 146 -16.86 -3.75 -1.54
CA CYS A 146 -17.89 -4.51 -0.84
C CYS A 146 -19.06 -4.87 -1.73
N ALA A 147 -19.50 -3.93 -2.58
CA ALA A 147 -20.42 -4.28 -3.66
C ALA A 147 -19.80 -5.29 -4.64
N ALA A 148 -18.49 -5.17 -4.92
CA ALA A 148 -17.77 -6.11 -5.77
C ALA A 148 -17.68 -7.52 -5.15
N LEU A 149 -17.55 -7.62 -3.83
CA LEU A 149 -17.59 -8.88 -3.08
C LEU A 149 -18.98 -9.52 -3.11
N GLU A 150 -20.06 -8.74 -2.94
CA GLU A 150 -21.43 -9.24 -3.06
C GLU A 150 -21.71 -9.82 -4.46
N HIS A 151 -21.13 -9.20 -5.50
CA HIS A 151 -21.27 -9.61 -6.90
C HIS A 151 -20.01 -10.30 -7.46
N PHE A 152 -19.32 -11.09 -6.63
CA PHE A 152 -17.97 -11.57 -6.94
C PHE A 152 -17.83 -12.34 -8.26
N LYS A 153 -18.83 -13.17 -8.64
CA LYS A 153 -18.78 -13.91 -9.92
C LYS A 153 -18.78 -12.98 -11.13
N GLU A 154 -19.52 -11.88 -11.07
CA GLU A 154 -19.57 -10.90 -12.15
C GLU A 154 -18.28 -10.09 -12.22
N LEU A 155 -17.73 -9.71 -11.05
CA LEU A 155 -16.43 -9.09 -10.92
C LEU A 155 -15.35 -9.96 -11.57
N LEU A 156 -15.26 -11.23 -11.17
CA LEU A 156 -14.27 -12.17 -11.67
C LEU A 156 -14.36 -12.34 -13.18
N SER A 157 -15.58 -12.52 -13.71
CA SER A 157 -15.79 -12.64 -15.16
C SER A 157 -15.36 -11.40 -15.94
N LYS A 158 -15.52 -10.19 -15.38
CA LYS A 158 -15.03 -8.94 -15.99
C LYS A 158 -13.51 -8.84 -15.90
N LEU A 159 -12.95 -9.17 -14.74
CA LEU A 159 -11.51 -9.17 -14.50
C LEU A 159 -10.77 -10.13 -15.44
N GLU A 160 -11.22 -11.37 -15.59
CA GLU A 160 -10.63 -12.37 -16.50
C GLU A 160 -10.63 -11.91 -17.97
N ARG A 161 -11.57 -11.04 -18.35
CA ARG A 161 -11.66 -10.48 -19.70
C ARG A 161 -10.86 -9.18 -19.88
N SER A 162 -10.40 -8.57 -18.79
CA SER A 162 -9.59 -7.34 -18.81
C SER A 162 -8.14 -7.62 -19.25
N PRO A 163 -7.37 -6.57 -19.62
CA PRO A 163 -5.93 -6.70 -19.86
C PRO A 163 -5.19 -7.35 -18.69
N ALA A 164 -5.41 -6.86 -17.46
CA ALA A 164 -4.80 -7.41 -16.24
C ALA A 164 -5.12 -8.91 -16.06
N GLY A 165 -6.37 -9.34 -16.30
CA GLY A 165 -6.75 -10.74 -16.15
C GLY A 165 -6.25 -11.66 -17.28
N ARG A 166 -5.86 -11.10 -18.43
CA ARG A 166 -5.30 -11.86 -19.57
C ARG A 166 -3.78 -11.88 -19.62
N GLU A 167 -3.13 -10.99 -18.90
CA GLU A 167 -1.68 -10.90 -18.84
C GLU A 167 -1.07 -12.12 -18.13
N ARG A 168 0.05 -12.64 -18.65
CA ARG A 168 0.63 -13.95 -18.26
C ARG A 168 2.10 -13.92 -17.88
N GLU A 169 2.76 -12.77 -17.84
CA GLU A 169 4.18 -12.68 -17.50
C GLU A 169 4.39 -12.30 -16.02
N HIS A 170 3.49 -11.50 -15.44
CA HIS A 170 3.70 -10.91 -14.12
C HIS A 170 2.71 -11.44 -13.07
N PRO A 171 3.11 -11.51 -11.79
CA PRO A 171 2.17 -11.74 -10.71
C PRO A 171 1.15 -10.61 -10.58
N LYS A 172 0.03 -10.90 -9.94
CA LYS A 172 -1.10 -10.00 -9.75
C LYS A 172 -1.28 -9.65 -8.29
N ALA A 173 -1.56 -8.38 -8.05
CA ALA A 173 -1.95 -7.88 -6.74
C ALA A 173 -3.25 -7.08 -6.87
N VAL A 174 -3.99 -6.99 -5.77
CA VAL A 174 -5.02 -5.97 -5.59
C VAL A 174 -4.45 -4.86 -4.71
N GLU A 175 -4.43 -3.64 -5.23
CA GLU A 175 -4.03 -2.43 -4.52
C GLU A 175 -5.26 -1.70 -4.02
N PHE A 176 -5.32 -1.45 -2.71
CA PHE A 176 -6.27 -0.51 -2.12
C PHE A 176 -5.59 0.86 -2.07
N ALA A 177 -6.15 1.82 -2.79
CA ALA A 177 -5.59 3.17 -2.94
C ALA A 177 -6.27 4.15 -1.98
N PHE A 178 -5.47 5.05 -1.45
CA PHE A 178 -5.83 6.01 -0.42
C PHE A 178 -5.27 7.40 -0.76
N GLY A 179 -5.97 8.43 -0.27
CA GLY A 179 -5.62 9.84 -0.43
C GLY A 179 -5.79 10.64 0.85
N GLY A 180 -6.09 11.94 0.74
CA GLY A 180 -6.34 12.78 1.92
C GLY A 180 -5.08 13.30 2.63
N GLY A 181 -3.98 13.50 1.90
CA GLY A 181 -2.76 14.14 2.39
C GLY A 181 -1.51 13.63 1.69
N CYS A 182 -1.40 12.31 1.58
CA CYS A 182 -0.38 11.61 0.79
C CYS A 182 -1.06 10.45 0.05
N GLU A 183 -0.90 10.40 -1.27
CA GLU A 183 -1.36 9.26 -2.08
C GLU A 183 -0.57 8.03 -1.63
N HIS A 184 -1.25 6.95 -1.25
CA HIS A 184 -0.62 5.72 -0.80
C HIS A 184 -1.50 4.50 -1.11
N TRP A 185 -0.89 3.33 -1.11
CA TRP A 185 -1.57 2.08 -1.41
C TRP A 185 -1.06 0.95 -0.54
N ILE A 186 -1.95 -0.01 -0.29
CA ILE A 186 -1.61 -1.27 0.35
C ILE A 186 -2.06 -2.37 -0.60
N ALA A 187 -1.15 -3.26 -0.95
CA ALA A 187 -1.34 -4.31 -1.95
C ALA A 187 -1.30 -5.70 -1.31
N LEU A 188 -2.25 -6.55 -1.71
CA LEU A 188 -2.25 -7.97 -1.38
C LEU A 188 -2.10 -8.81 -2.66
N PRO A 189 -1.32 -9.90 -2.64
CA PRO A 189 -1.22 -10.80 -3.78
C PRO A 189 -2.57 -11.47 -4.03
N VAL A 190 -2.91 -11.67 -5.31
CA VAL A 190 -4.15 -12.33 -5.74
C VAL A 190 -3.91 -13.39 -6.81
N SER A 191 -2.68 -13.88 -6.93
CA SER A 191 -2.28 -14.86 -7.94
C SER A 191 -1.21 -15.83 -7.46
N GLU A 192 -1.15 -16.99 -8.13
CA GLU A 192 0.00 -17.89 -8.13
C GLU A 192 0.75 -17.74 -9.45
N GLY A 193 1.99 -17.25 -9.39
CA GLY A 193 2.65 -16.74 -10.59
C GLY A 193 1.75 -15.70 -11.26
N PRO A 194 1.49 -15.77 -12.58
CA PRO A 194 0.69 -14.77 -13.28
C PRO A 194 -0.82 -15.03 -13.29
N VAL A 195 -1.28 -16.12 -12.67
CA VAL A 195 -2.67 -16.58 -12.75
C VAL A 195 -3.44 -16.15 -11.51
N ILE A 196 -4.49 -15.35 -11.71
CA ILE A 196 -5.37 -14.90 -10.62
C ILE A 196 -6.01 -16.11 -9.95
N VAL A 197 -5.93 -16.14 -8.62
CA VAL A 197 -6.57 -17.15 -7.78
C VAL A 197 -7.81 -16.51 -7.16
N PRO A 198 -9.04 -16.90 -7.57
CA PRO A 198 -10.26 -16.23 -7.14
C PRO A 198 -10.42 -16.13 -5.62
N SER A 199 -10.08 -17.18 -4.87
CA SER A 199 -10.16 -17.16 -3.41
C SER A 199 -9.24 -16.11 -2.77
N MET A 200 -8.05 -15.86 -3.33
CA MET A 200 -7.14 -14.83 -2.80
C MET A 200 -7.71 -13.42 -3.00
N LEU A 201 -8.31 -13.15 -4.16
CA LEU A 201 -9.00 -11.88 -4.41
C LEU A 201 -10.23 -11.73 -3.51
N GLU A 202 -11.05 -12.77 -3.40
CA GLU A 202 -12.24 -12.77 -2.54
C GLU A 202 -11.86 -12.49 -1.08
N ASP A 203 -10.82 -13.15 -0.57
CA ASP A 203 -10.30 -12.95 0.78
C ASP A 203 -9.76 -11.53 0.99
N ALA A 204 -9.07 -10.96 0.00
CA ALA A 204 -8.59 -9.58 0.07
C ALA A 204 -9.75 -8.57 0.16
N LEU A 205 -10.79 -8.73 -0.66
CA LEU A 205 -11.99 -7.89 -0.60
C LEU A 205 -12.76 -8.08 0.71
N ARG A 206 -12.86 -9.32 1.20
CA ARG A 206 -13.49 -9.64 2.48
C ARG A 206 -12.79 -8.95 3.66
N LYS A 207 -11.46 -9.04 3.72
CA LYS A 207 -10.65 -8.34 4.75
C LYS A 207 -10.90 -6.84 4.75
N TRP A 208 -11.03 -6.23 3.56
CA TRP A 208 -11.37 -4.82 3.43
C TRP A 208 -12.76 -4.49 3.96
N CYS A 209 -13.77 -5.29 3.59
CA CYS A 209 -15.14 -5.03 4.01
C CYS A 209 -15.32 -5.18 5.52
N GLU A 210 -14.76 -6.23 6.11
CA GLU A 210 -14.80 -6.45 7.55
C GLU A 210 -14.12 -5.33 8.35
N SER A 211 -13.08 -4.69 7.80
CA SER A 211 -12.45 -3.53 8.45
C SER A 211 -13.22 -2.24 8.27
N SER A 212 -13.81 -2.02 7.08
CA SER A 212 -14.64 -0.84 6.80
C SER A 212 -15.96 -0.81 7.59
N GLU A 213 -16.55 -1.98 7.88
CA GLU A 213 -17.79 -2.08 8.65
C GLU A 213 -17.57 -1.80 10.15
N ARG A 214 -16.39 -2.13 10.69
CA ARG A 214 -16.05 -1.86 12.09
C ARG A 214 -16.03 -0.37 12.42
N GLU A 215 -15.69 0.48 11.44
CA GLU A 215 -15.77 1.94 11.59
C GLU A 215 -17.19 2.51 11.47
N ARG A 216 -18.09 1.81 10.75
CA ARG A 216 -19.50 2.21 10.63
C ARG A 216 -20.32 1.91 11.88
N LEU A 217 -19.83 1.01 12.75
CA LEU A 217 -20.46 0.78 14.04
C LEU A 217 -20.16 1.95 14.97
N PRO A 218 -21.17 2.63 15.54
CA PRO A 218 -20.92 3.64 16.55
C PRO A 218 -20.16 2.98 17.70
N VAL A 219 -18.99 3.53 18.04
CA VAL A 219 -18.26 3.19 19.27
C VAL A 219 -19.27 3.29 20.40
N ASN A 220 -19.73 2.13 20.86
CA ASN A 220 -20.86 2.05 21.74
C ASN A 220 -20.50 2.83 22.99
N SER A 221 -21.26 3.89 23.26
CA SER A 221 -21.10 4.79 24.39
C SER A 221 -21.27 4.02 25.70
N LYS A 222 -20.22 3.33 26.14
CA LYS A 222 -20.06 2.76 27.47
C LYS A 222 -18.91 3.47 28.16
N ASN A 223 -19.13 4.75 28.41
CA ASN A 223 -18.65 5.46 29.58
C ASN A 223 -19.59 6.66 29.83
N LYS A 224 -20.84 6.33 30.15
CA LYS A 224 -21.71 7.21 30.92
C LYS A 224 -22.36 6.39 32.02
N LYS A 225 -22.16 6.87 33.25
CA LYS A 225 -22.67 6.45 34.56
C LYS A 225 -21.78 5.41 35.26
N ALA A 226 -21.35 5.61 36.50
CA ALA A 226 -21.66 6.64 37.50
C ALA A 226 -20.44 6.89 38.39
#